data_AF-A0A2V7H2X1-F1
#
_entry.id   AF-A0A2V7H2X1-F1
#
_cell.length_a   1.000
_cell.length_b   1.000
_cell.length_c   1.000
_cell.angle_alpha   90.00
_cell.angle_beta   90.00
_cell.angle_gamma   90.00
#
_symmetry.space_group_name_H-M   'P 1'
#
loop_
_entity.id
_entity.type
_entity.pdbx_description
1 polymer ?
#
loop_
_entity_poly.entity_id
_entity_poly.type
_entity_poly.pdbx_seq_one_letter_code
_entity_poly.pdbx_strand_id
1 'polypeptide(L)'
;LVTSSYPDAEAVALVTTASRLTNLPVAAILEDFGEFIVPSLLSIYKPLVKKDWKTLDLIEHTEGTIHKVVRLQNPGAAPPALIANRVSPREVVITYNSQRKMCGIAKGIAKGIAKHFHETITIAEASCMLRGDQACVIAVKLA
;
A
#
# COMPACT_ATOMS: atom_id res chain seq x y z
N LEU A 1 -12.52 -4.28 15.67
CA LEU A 1 -11.07 -4.06 15.94
C LEU A 1 -10.34 -5.37 15.74
N VAL A 2 -9.06 -5.33 15.35
CA VAL A 2 -8.25 -6.55 15.14
C VAL A 2 -8.16 -7.30 16.46
N THR A 3 -8.74 -8.50 16.53
CA THR A 3 -8.81 -9.31 17.75
C THR A 3 -7.70 -10.34 17.86
N SER A 4 -6.95 -10.57 16.78
CA SER A 4 -5.88 -11.57 16.70
C SER A 4 -4.77 -11.13 15.74
N SER A 5 -3.56 -11.61 16.00
CA SER A 5 -2.40 -11.47 15.13
C SER A 5 -1.90 -12.86 14.77
N TYR A 6 -1.57 -13.06 13.49
CA TYR A 6 -1.07 -14.32 12.96
C TYR A 6 0.37 -14.13 12.47
N PRO A 7 1.22 -15.17 12.51
CA PRO A 7 2.56 -15.11 11.97
C PRO A 7 2.57 -14.71 10.48
N ASP A 8 3.52 -13.87 10.08
CA ASP A 8 3.68 -13.45 8.67
C ASP A 8 3.85 -14.65 7.72
N ALA A 9 4.40 -15.77 8.21
CA ALA A 9 4.55 -17.02 7.46
C ALA A 9 3.21 -17.60 6.96
N GLU A 10 2.10 -17.40 7.69
CA GLU A 10 0.79 -17.85 7.24
C GLU A 10 0.31 -17.04 6.02
N ALA A 11 0.49 -15.71 6.05
CA ALA A 11 0.18 -14.86 4.90
C ALA A 11 1.04 -15.22 3.68
N VAL A 12 2.34 -15.48 3.90
CA VAL A 12 3.24 -15.95 2.83
C VAL A 12 2.77 -17.28 2.25
N ALA A 13 2.36 -18.24 3.08
CA ALA A 13 1.86 -19.54 2.64
C ALA A 13 0.58 -19.41 1.81
N LEU A 14 -0.35 -18.54 2.22
CA LEU A 14 -1.59 -18.26 1.49
C LEU A 14 -1.31 -17.67 0.11
N VAL A 15 -0.47 -16.64 0.03
CA VAL A 15 -0.15 -15.97 -1.23
C VAL A 15 0.64 -16.90 -2.17
N THR A 16 1.56 -17.70 -1.62
CA THR A 16 2.32 -18.69 -2.41
C THR A 16 1.39 -19.78 -2.96
N THR A 17 0.44 -20.25 -2.16
CA THR A 17 -0.56 -21.23 -2.59
C THR A 17 -1.48 -20.65 -3.66
N ALA A 18 -1.95 -19.42 -3.48
CA ALA A 18 -2.75 -18.71 -4.48
C ALA A 18 -1.99 -18.59 -5.80
N SER A 19 -0.71 -18.21 -5.77
CA SER A 19 0.17 -18.13 -6.95
C SER A 19 0.24 -19.45 -7.71
N ARG A 20 0.43 -20.57 -7.00
CA ARG A 20 0.45 -21.90 -7.61
C ARG A 20 -0.90 -22.29 -8.23
N LEU A 21 -2.01 -21.96 -7.58
CA LEU A 21 -3.35 -22.35 -8.04
C LEU A 21 -3.85 -21.51 -9.22
N THR A 22 -3.48 -20.24 -9.28
CA THR A 22 -3.92 -19.31 -10.33
C THR A 22 -2.92 -19.18 -11.48
N ASN A 23 -1.70 -19.71 -11.31
CA ASN A 23 -0.56 -19.50 -12.21
C ASN A 23 -0.21 -18.00 -12.40
N LEU A 24 -0.57 -17.16 -11.42
CA LEU A 24 -0.19 -15.75 -11.40
C LEU A 24 1.07 -15.54 -10.54
N PRO A 25 1.97 -14.63 -10.93
CA PRO A 25 3.10 -14.26 -10.09
C PRO A 25 2.61 -13.69 -8.74
N VAL A 26 3.33 -14.00 -7.64
CA VAL A 26 3.06 -13.45 -6.30
C VAL A 26 2.91 -11.92 -6.32
N ALA A 27 3.76 -11.23 -7.09
CA ALA A 27 3.70 -9.77 -7.22
C ALA A 27 2.35 -9.28 -7.78
N ALA A 28 1.79 -9.98 -8.78
CA ALA A 28 0.49 -9.64 -9.36
C ALA A 28 -0.62 -9.85 -8.34
N ILE A 29 -0.60 -10.98 -7.61
CA ILE A 29 -1.60 -11.27 -6.56
C ILE A 29 -1.57 -10.22 -5.45
N LEU A 30 -0.39 -9.80 -5.00
CA LEU A 30 -0.27 -8.76 -3.98
C LEU A 30 -0.76 -7.40 -4.45
N GLU A 31 -0.52 -7.05 -5.72
CA GLU A 31 -1.07 -5.83 -6.33
C GLU A 31 -2.59 -5.89 -6.44
N ASP A 32 -3.14 -6.98 -6.96
CA ASP A 32 -4.60 -7.17 -7.08
C ASP A 32 -5.28 -7.14 -5.72
N PHE A 33 -4.69 -7.81 -4.72
CA PHE A 33 -5.18 -7.77 -3.35
C PHE A 33 -5.12 -6.36 -2.76
N GLY A 34 -4.02 -5.63 -2.98
CA GLY A 34 -3.88 -4.25 -2.53
C GLY A 34 -4.95 -3.32 -3.11
N GLU A 35 -5.31 -3.49 -4.40
CA GLU A 35 -6.41 -2.74 -5.02
C GLU A 35 -7.76 -3.14 -4.41
N PHE A 36 -8.00 -4.44 -4.27
CA PHE A 36 -9.26 -5.01 -3.76
C PHE A 36 -9.63 -4.51 -2.36
N ILE A 37 -8.67 -4.31 -1.46
CA ILE A 37 -8.95 -3.91 -0.08
C ILE A 37 -9.28 -2.43 0.10
N VAL A 38 -9.03 -1.57 -0.91
CA VAL A 38 -9.18 -0.12 -0.75
C VAL A 38 -10.59 0.32 -0.34
N PRO A 39 -11.70 -0.19 -0.92
CA PRO A 39 -13.05 0.20 -0.48
C PRO A 39 -13.28 -0.07 1.02
N SER A 40 -12.78 -1.19 1.53
CA SER A 40 -12.86 -1.51 2.97
C SER A 40 -12.00 -0.58 3.81
N LEU A 41 -10.76 -0.29 3.39
CA LEU A 41 -9.89 0.65 4.10
C LEU A 41 -10.52 2.05 4.15
N LEU A 42 -11.07 2.54 3.04
CA LEU A 42 -11.72 3.85 2.98
C LEU A 42 -12.99 3.89 3.81
N SER A 43 -13.75 2.79 3.91
CA SER A 43 -14.91 2.70 4.80
C SER A 43 -14.51 2.85 6.28
N ILE A 44 -13.45 2.15 6.69
CA ILE A 44 -12.97 2.13 8.08
C ILE A 44 -12.31 3.47 8.46
N TYR A 45 -11.44 3.99 7.60
CA TYR A 45 -10.59 5.14 7.92
C TYR A 45 -11.10 6.46 7.33
N LYS A 46 -12.31 6.49 6.75
CA LYS A 46 -12.95 7.71 6.23
C LYS A 46 -12.82 8.93 7.14
N PRO A 47 -13.01 8.82 8.47
CA PRO A 47 -12.92 9.99 9.35
C PRO A 47 -11.53 10.65 9.40
N LEU A 48 -10.47 9.93 8.98
CA LEU A 48 -9.09 10.43 8.93
C LEU A 48 -8.74 11.07 7.58
N VAL A 49 -9.60 10.92 6.56
CA VAL A 49 -9.38 11.41 5.21
C VAL A 49 -10.06 12.78 5.06
N LYS A 50 -9.29 13.80 4.67
CA LYS A 50 -9.87 15.12 4.43
C LYS A 50 -10.77 15.10 3.19
N LYS A 51 -11.84 15.90 3.20
CA LYS A 51 -12.86 15.89 2.15
C LYS A 51 -12.33 16.34 0.79
N ASP A 52 -11.34 17.23 0.79
CA ASP A 52 -10.70 17.81 -0.38
C ASP A 52 -9.59 16.93 -0.96
N TRP A 53 -9.15 15.89 -0.25
CA TRP A 53 -8.11 14.99 -0.72
C TRP A 53 -8.55 14.14 -1.91
N LYS A 54 -7.61 13.99 -2.85
CA LYS A 54 -7.69 13.05 -3.98
C LYS A 54 -6.61 11.98 -3.85
N THR A 55 -6.34 11.24 -4.94
CA THR A 55 -5.46 10.07 -4.91
C THR A 55 -4.10 10.37 -4.32
N LEU A 56 -3.51 11.42 -4.86
CA LEU A 56 -2.17 11.85 -4.57
C LEU A 56 -2.04 12.45 -3.17
N ASP A 57 -3.07 13.14 -2.65
CA ASP A 57 -3.10 13.65 -1.27
C ASP A 57 -3.19 12.53 -0.26
N LEU A 58 -4.07 11.56 -0.51
CA LEU A 58 -4.26 10.43 0.39
C LEU A 58 -2.97 9.60 0.48
N ILE A 59 -2.32 9.32 -0.65
CA ILE A 59 -1.04 8.59 -0.68
C ILE A 59 0.04 9.35 0.11
N GLU A 60 0.20 10.66 -0.16
CA GLU A 60 1.21 11.50 0.52
C GLU A 60 1.04 11.47 2.05
N HIS A 61 -0.20 11.55 2.54
CA HIS A 61 -0.46 11.74 3.97
C HIS A 61 -0.70 10.43 4.74
N THR A 62 -0.69 9.27 4.07
CA THR A 62 -1.07 7.97 4.67
C THR A 62 -0.26 7.63 5.92
N GLU A 63 1.07 7.84 5.91
CA GLU A 63 1.92 7.52 7.07
C GLU A 63 1.54 8.35 8.30
N GLY A 64 1.42 9.66 8.11
CA GLY A 64 1.14 10.62 9.18
C GLY A 64 -0.29 10.58 9.71
N THR A 65 -1.21 9.93 8.98
CA THR A 65 -2.64 9.87 9.33
C THR A 65 -3.07 8.44 9.66
N ILE A 66 -3.39 7.64 8.64
CA ILE A 66 -3.95 6.30 8.80
C ILE A 66 -2.95 5.39 9.52
N HIS A 67 -1.69 5.30 9.07
CA HIS A 67 -0.72 4.42 9.73
C HIS A 67 -0.41 4.87 11.16
N LYS A 68 -0.30 6.18 11.40
CA LYS A 68 -0.16 6.72 12.76
C LYS A 68 -1.29 6.27 13.66
N VAL A 69 -2.55 6.39 13.24
CA VAL A 69 -3.71 5.96 14.03
C VAL A 69 -3.72 4.44 14.21
N VAL A 70 -3.40 3.67 13.16
CA VAL A 70 -3.29 2.20 13.23
C VAL A 70 -2.31 1.76 14.31
N ARG A 71 -1.10 2.34 14.33
CA ARG A 71 -0.07 2.04 15.35
C ARG A 71 -0.52 2.43 16.76
N LEU A 72 -1.21 3.57 16.91
CA LEU A 72 -1.69 4.05 18.20
C LEU A 72 -2.83 3.18 18.76
N GLN A 73 -3.75 2.73 17.91
CA GLN A 73 -4.95 2.00 18.34
C GLN A 73 -4.75 0.47 18.42
N ASN A 74 -3.73 -0.07 17.76
CA ASN A 74 -3.47 -1.51 17.71
C ASN A 74 -2.00 -1.78 18.08
N PRO A 75 -1.68 -2.01 19.37
CA PRO A 75 -0.30 -2.18 19.87
C PRO A 75 0.53 -3.32 19.24
N GLY A 76 -0.06 -4.19 18.42
CA GLY A 76 0.65 -5.21 17.62
C GLY A 76 0.68 -4.94 16.11
N ALA A 77 0.07 -3.86 15.64
CA ALA A 77 0.04 -3.54 14.21
C ALA A 77 1.37 -2.93 13.77
N ALA A 78 1.97 -3.54 12.74
CA ALA A 78 3.21 -3.08 12.14
C ALA A 78 3.01 -2.76 10.65
N PRO A 79 2.25 -1.72 10.27
CA PRO A 79 2.22 -1.28 8.88
C PRO A 79 3.64 -0.91 8.38
N PRO A 80 3.89 -0.91 7.05
CA PRO A 80 5.19 -0.51 6.51
C PRO A 80 5.55 0.91 6.95
N ALA A 81 6.83 1.21 7.05
CA ALA A 81 7.29 2.58 7.21
C ALA A 81 7.33 3.23 5.82
N LEU A 82 6.61 4.33 5.65
CA LEU A 82 6.58 5.09 4.41
C LEU A 82 7.18 6.48 4.60
N ILE A 83 7.96 6.93 3.62
CA ILE A 83 8.26 8.34 3.40
C ILE A 83 7.66 8.70 2.05
N ALA A 84 6.60 9.49 2.04
CA ALA A 84 5.92 9.91 0.81
C ALA A 84 6.14 11.40 0.59
N ASN A 85 6.78 11.75 -0.53
CA ASN A 85 7.11 13.13 -0.88
C ASN A 85 6.38 13.53 -2.17
N ARG A 86 5.62 14.64 -2.12
CA ARG A 86 5.12 15.33 -3.31
C ARG A 86 6.30 15.96 -4.05
N VAL A 87 6.67 15.38 -5.19
CA VAL A 87 7.78 15.90 -6.02
C VAL A 87 7.30 16.84 -7.13
N SER A 88 6.00 16.79 -7.46
CA SER A 88 5.32 17.75 -8.32
C SER A 88 3.82 17.74 -8.04
N PRO A 89 3.02 18.67 -8.58
CA PRO A 89 1.56 18.64 -8.45
C PRO A 89 0.91 17.34 -8.95
N ARG A 90 1.61 16.55 -9.78
CA ARG A 90 1.09 15.33 -10.39
C ARG A 90 1.86 14.08 -9.99
N GLU A 91 2.75 14.14 -9.00
CA GLU A 91 3.60 13.00 -8.66
C GLU A 91 3.95 12.92 -7.17
N VAL A 92 3.86 11.71 -6.62
CA VAL A 92 4.38 11.34 -5.29
C VAL A 92 5.43 10.26 -5.46
N VAL A 93 6.55 10.41 -4.76
CA VAL A 93 7.54 9.33 -4.61
C VAL A 93 7.43 8.78 -3.19
N ILE A 94 7.19 7.47 -3.11
CA ILE A 94 7.07 6.71 -1.86
C ILE A 94 8.35 5.91 -1.67
N THR A 95 9.05 6.15 -0.58
CA THR A 95 10.07 5.22 -0.06
C THR A 95 9.38 4.25 0.89
N TYR A 96 9.31 2.98 0.48
CA TYR A 96 8.72 1.89 1.25
C TYR A 96 9.84 1.05 1.89
N ASN A 97 9.72 0.82 3.20
CA ASN A 97 10.58 -0.11 3.92
C ASN A 97 9.75 -1.01 4.85
N SER A 98 9.88 -2.32 4.68
CA SER A 98 9.26 -3.32 5.55
C SER A 98 10.00 -4.64 5.47
N GLN A 99 10.19 -5.28 6.64
CA GLN A 99 10.73 -6.64 6.71
C GLN A 99 9.91 -7.66 5.90
N ARG A 100 8.61 -7.40 5.71
CA ARG A 100 7.70 -8.29 4.95
C ARG A 100 7.92 -8.22 3.44
N LYS A 101 8.57 -7.17 2.92
CA LYS A 101 8.82 -6.96 1.48
C LYS A 101 7.57 -7.07 0.59
N MET A 102 6.40 -6.68 1.10
CA MET A 102 5.11 -6.72 0.40
C MET A 102 4.81 -5.41 -0.36
N CYS A 103 5.78 -4.86 -1.09
CA CYS A 103 5.59 -3.59 -1.82
C CYS A 103 4.52 -3.68 -2.93
N GLY A 104 4.19 -4.90 -3.40
CA GLY A 104 3.04 -5.15 -4.28
C GLY A 104 1.72 -4.62 -3.69
N ILE A 105 1.49 -4.81 -2.39
CA ILE A 105 0.29 -4.30 -1.72
C ILE A 105 0.25 -2.77 -1.77
N ALA A 106 1.38 -2.09 -1.58
CA ALA A 106 1.45 -0.63 -1.64
C ALA A 106 1.09 -0.09 -3.05
N LYS A 107 1.58 -0.75 -4.10
CA LYS A 107 1.22 -0.43 -5.49
C LYS A 107 -0.26 -0.69 -5.77
N GLY A 108 -0.79 -1.81 -5.29
CA GLY A 108 -2.21 -2.15 -5.37
C GLY A 108 -3.10 -1.10 -4.70
N ILE A 109 -2.75 -0.70 -3.48
CA ILE A 109 -3.48 0.34 -2.74
C ILE A 109 -3.47 1.66 -3.53
N ALA A 110 -2.33 2.06 -4.10
CA ALA A 110 -2.27 3.26 -4.94
C ALA A 110 -3.24 3.18 -6.14
N LYS A 111 -3.32 2.03 -6.82
CA LYS A 111 -4.29 1.77 -7.91
C LYS A 111 -5.73 1.84 -7.43
N GLY A 112 -6.05 1.20 -6.30
CA GLY A 112 -7.40 1.19 -5.75
C GLY A 112 -7.86 2.56 -5.27
N ILE A 113 -6.94 3.38 -4.73
CA ILE A 113 -7.22 4.77 -4.38
C ILE A 113 -7.52 5.58 -5.65
N ALA A 114 -6.70 5.45 -6.69
CA ALA A 114 -6.92 6.12 -7.97
C ALA A 114 -8.30 5.78 -8.56
N LYS A 115 -8.65 4.49 -8.54
CA LYS A 115 -9.96 3.99 -8.95
C LYS A 115 -11.11 4.58 -8.14
N HIS A 116 -10.95 4.72 -6.82
CA HIS A 116 -11.96 5.34 -5.96
C HIS A 116 -12.23 6.80 -6.34
N PHE A 117 -11.19 7.56 -6.70
CA PHE A 117 -11.31 8.96 -7.10
C PHE A 117 -11.56 9.17 -8.60
N HIS A 118 -11.69 8.09 -9.37
CA HIS A 118 -11.83 8.12 -10.84
C HIS A 118 -10.64 8.82 -11.53
N GLU A 119 -9.44 8.66 -10.98
CA GLU A 119 -8.20 9.21 -11.52
C GLU A 119 -7.35 8.10 -12.15
N THR A 120 -6.60 8.44 -13.20
CA THR A 120 -5.67 7.52 -13.84
C THR A 120 -4.26 7.81 -13.33
N ILE A 121 -3.55 6.76 -12.92
CA ILE A 121 -2.16 6.86 -12.48
C ILE A 121 -1.26 5.92 -13.28
N THR A 122 0.02 6.28 -13.32
CA THR A 122 1.13 5.41 -13.69
C THR A 122 1.97 5.15 -12.46
N ILE A 123 2.54 3.95 -12.36
CA ILE A 123 3.41 3.54 -11.26
C ILE A 123 4.74 3.08 -11.84
N ALA A 124 5.84 3.62 -11.34
CA ALA A 124 7.19 3.17 -11.64
C ALA A 124 7.93 2.80 -10.35
N GLU A 125 8.76 1.76 -10.39
CA GLU A 125 9.54 1.30 -9.23
C GLU A 125 11.03 1.33 -9.55
N ALA A 126 11.72 2.37 -9.08
CA ALA A 126 13.14 2.59 -9.37
C ALA A 126 14.04 1.57 -8.63
N SER A 127 13.73 1.27 -7.36
CA SER A 127 14.43 0.29 -6.52
C SER A 127 13.43 -0.62 -5.82
N CYS A 128 13.84 -1.84 -5.43
CA CYS A 128 12.99 -2.80 -4.77
C CYS A 128 13.74 -3.72 -3.81
N MET A 129 13.20 -3.91 -2.60
CA MET A 129 13.74 -4.84 -1.60
C MET A 129 13.73 -6.31 -2.05
N LEU A 130 12.89 -6.66 -3.04
CA LEU A 130 12.88 -7.98 -3.66
C LEU A 130 14.05 -8.17 -4.64
N ARG A 131 14.67 -7.09 -5.12
CA ARG A 131 15.89 -7.11 -5.95
C ARG A 131 17.18 -7.00 -5.13
N GLY A 132 17.08 -6.92 -3.80
CA GLY A 132 18.21 -6.76 -2.89
C GLY A 132 18.50 -5.31 -2.46
N ASP A 133 17.70 -4.34 -2.92
CA ASP A 133 17.84 -2.94 -2.53
C ASP A 133 17.42 -2.71 -1.06
N GLN A 134 17.90 -1.61 -0.46
CA GLN A 134 17.59 -1.26 0.94
C GLN A 134 16.13 -0.87 1.17
N ALA A 135 15.48 -0.31 0.15
CA ALA A 135 14.09 0.14 0.19
C ALA A 135 13.48 0.07 -1.22
N CYS A 136 12.15 0.01 -1.30
CA CYS A 136 11.46 0.21 -2.57
C CYS A 136 11.20 1.70 -2.79
N VAL A 137 11.52 2.22 -3.97
CA VAL A 137 11.20 3.60 -4.36
C VAL A 137 10.15 3.55 -5.46
N ILE A 138 8.92 3.95 -5.11
CA ILE A 138 7.73 3.83 -5.94
C ILE A 138 7.25 5.23 -6.30
N ALA A 139 7.31 5.59 -7.58
CA ALA A 139 6.74 6.82 -8.10
C ALA A 139 5.30 6.57 -8.56
N VAL A 140 4.36 7.39 -8.08
CA VAL A 140 2.95 7.39 -8.49
C VAL A 140 2.65 8.73 -9.15
N LYS A 141 2.26 8.69 -10.43
CA LYS A 141 2.06 9.89 -11.24
C LYS A 141 0.68 9.90 -11.88
N LEU A 142 -0.05 11.01 -11.76
CA LEU A 142 -1.33 11.21 -12.46
C LEU A 142 -1.09 11.33 -13.98
N ALA A 143 -1.86 10.57 -14.76
CA ALA A 143 -1.91 10.71 -16.22
C ALA A 143 -2.57 12.03 -16.63
#